data_AF-L7PAB5-F1
#
_entry.id   AF-L7PAB5-F1
#
_cell.length_a   1.000
_cell.length_b   1.000
_cell.length_c   1.000
_cell.angle_alpha   90.00
_cell.angle_beta   90.00
_cell.angle_gamma   90.00
#
_symmetry.space_group_name_H-M   'P 1'
#
loop_
_entity.id
_entity.type
_entity.pdbx_description
1 polymer ?
#
loop_
_entity_poly.entity_id
_entity_poly.type
_entity_poly.pdbx_seq_one_letter_code
_entity_poly.pdbx_strand_id
1 'polypeptide(L)'
;TFGINPEDMQDVVDKARKEGAECVVVLSHNGMDVDLKMAAQVTGIDAIMGGHTHDAIPHPTIVKNAGGKTIVTNAGSNTKYLGVLDMDFKNGKLQDFKYHLLPVFADFIEPDKEMQALIDKLLNQDVTFQGKTFNVKKRYNEVVATNDSLLYRRGNFTGSWDQLICQAIIDQNDCEISFSPGVRWGTSLIPGEPIKYGDLMTEVGLTYPNVTVNEFTGEQIKGILEDVCDNIFNKDPYYQHGGDMKL
;
A
#
# COMPACT_ATOMS: atom_id res chain seq x y z
N THR A 1 -13.00 -13.42 1.88
CA THR A 1 -12.04 -13.33 2.99
C THR A 1 -10.65 -13.50 2.40
N PHE A 2 -9.63 -12.81 2.91
CA PHE A 2 -8.23 -12.97 2.47
C PHE A 2 -7.61 -14.33 2.83
N GLY A 3 -8.42 -15.36 3.15
CA GLY A 3 -7.93 -16.62 3.67
C GLY A 3 -7.23 -16.50 5.03
N ILE A 4 -7.50 -15.44 5.80
CA ILE A 4 -6.91 -15.22 7.13
C ILE A 4 -7.35 -16.36 8.05
N ASN A 5 -6.40 -17.18 8.48
CA ASN A 5 -6.64 -18.30 9.38
C ASN A 5 -5.70 -18.22 10.60
N PRO A 6 -6.21 -17.75 11.75
CA PRO A 6 -5.42 -17.68 12.99
C PRO A 6 -4.96 -19.05 13.49
N GLU A 7 -5.69 -20.13 13.19
CA GLU A 7 -5.32 -21.49 13.63
C GLU A 7 -4.08 -21.98 12.86
N ASP A 8 -4.08 -21.86 11.53
CA ASP A 8 -2.91 -22.19 10.70
C ASP A 8 -1.70 -21.34 11.10
N MET A 9 -1.91 -20.05 11.42
CA MET A 9 -0.85 -19.18 11.90
C MET A 9 -0.31 -19.64 13.25
N GLN A 10 -1.17 -20.06 14.19
CA GLN A 10 -0.74 -20.60 15.47
C GLN A 10 0.12 -21.86 15.29
N ASP A 11 -0.27 -22.77 14.38
CA ASP A 11 0.51 -23.97 14.08
C ASP A 11 1.92 -23.63 13.53
N VAL A 12 2.02 -22.61 12.68
CA VAL A 12 3.30 -22.12 12.15
C VAL A 12 4.16 -21.50 13.25
N VAL A 13 3.59 -20.68 14.12
CA VAL A 13 4.30 -20.07 15.25
C VAL A 13 4.79 -21.14 16.23
N ASP A 14 3.92 -22.09 16.59
CA ASP A 14 4.25 -23.21 17.47
C ASP A 14 5.38 -24.06 16.89
N LYS A 15 5.34 -24.33 15.58
CA LYS A 15 6.38 -25.07 14.88
C LYS A 15 7.72 -24.32 14.96
N ALA A 16 7.75 -23.03 14.63
CA ALA A 16 8.98 -22.24 14.71
C ALA A 16 9.59 -22.24 16.12
N ARG A 17 8.74 -22.11 17.16
CA ARG A 17 9.18 -22.20 18.56
C ARG A 17 9.73 -23.58 18.92
N LYS A 18 9.06 -24.67 18.49
CA LYS A 18 9.54 -26.05 18.70
C LYS A 18 10.87 -26.31 18.01
N GLU A 19 11.13 -25.68 16.87
CA GLU A 19 12.40 -25.73 16.14
C GLU A 19 13.51 -24.88 16.79
N GLY A 20 13.20 -24.16 17.88
CA GLY A 20 14.17 -23.42 18.69
C GLY A 20 14.18 -21.92 18.46
N ALA A 21 13.21 -21.35 17.73
CA ALA A 21 13.15 -19.90 17.53
C ALA A 21 12.95 -19.15 18.86
N GLU A 22 13.95 -18.34 19.25
CA GLU A 22 13.89 -17.47 20.42
C GLU A 22 13.13 -16.17 20.15
N CYS A 23 13.04 -15.75 18.90
CA CYS A 23 12.23 -14.62 18.44
C CYS A 23 11.40 -15.03 17.22
N VAL A 24 10.12 -14.66 17.19
CA VAL A 24 9.22 -14.87 16.05
C VAL A 24 8.66 -13.53 15.60
N VAL A 25 9.04 -13.13 14.40
CA VAL A 25 8.54 -11.92 13.72
C VAL A 25 7.73 -12.33 12.50
N VAL A 26 6.50 -11.83 12.40
CA VAL A 26 5.67 -12.01 11.22
C VAL A 26 5.87 -10.82 10.28
N LEU A 27 6.34 -11.10 9.06
CA LEU A 27 6.30 -10.13 7.97
C LEU A 27 4.93 -10.25 7.29
N SER A 28 4.06 -9.27 7.52
CA SER A 28 2.66 -9.34 7.09
C SER A 28 2.38 -8.40 5.93
N HIS A 29 1.40 -8.78 5.12
CA HIS A 29 0.75 -7.91 4.14
C HIS A 29 -0.78 -8.02 4.24
N ASN A 30 -1.30 -8.32 5.43
CA ASN A 30 -2.74 -8.46 5.66
C ASN A 30 -3.45 -7.10 5.83
N GLY A 31 -2.72 -6.09 6.30
CA GLY A 31 -3.27 -4.79 6.69
C GLY A 31 -3.30 -4.61 8.20
N MET A 32 -3.12 -3.36 8.65
CA MET A 32 -2.93 -3.03 10.06
C MET A 32 -4.03 -3.58 10.98
N ASP A 33 -5.31 -3.33 10.67
CA ASP A 33 -6.42 -3.76 11.53
C ASP A 33 -6.54 -5.30 11.61
N VAL A 34 -6.24 -5.99 10.51
CA VAL A 34 -6.18 -7.45 10.48
C VAL A 34 -5.03 -7.96 11.35
N ASP A 35 -3.85 -7.35 11.22
CA ASP A 35 -2.67 -7.72 12.01
C ASP A 35 -2.87 -7.48 13.51
N LEU A 36 -3.54 -6.38 13.87
CA LEU A 36 -3.92 -6.10 15.27
C LEU A 36 -4.87 -7.17 15.82
N LYS A 37 -5.87 -7.59 15.05
CA LYS A 37 -6.80 -8.65 15.45
C LYS A 37 -6.09 -10.01 15.55
N MET A 38 -5.23 -10.33 14.59
CA MET A 38 -4.43 -11.55 14.60
C MET A 38 -3.49 -11.59 15.81
N ALA A 39 -2.80 -10.50 16.12
CA ALA A 39 -1.93 -10.38 17.28
C ALA A 39 -2.68 -10.58 18.62
N ALA A 40 -3.97 -10.28 18.68
CA ALA A 40 -4.79 -10.50 19.87
C ALA A 40 -5.17 -11.98 20.06
N GLN A 41 -5.10 -12.80 19.01
CA GLN A 41 -5.55 -14.19 18.99
C GLN A 41 -4.38 -15.19 18.98
N VAL A 42 -3.37 -14.94 18.14
CA VAL A 42 -2.21 -15.82 17.97
C VAL A 42 -1.16 -15.51 19.03
N THR A 43 -0.78 -16.54 19.78
CA THR A 43 0.22 -16.43 20.85
C THR A 43 1.61 -16.78 20.35
N GLY A 44 2.64 -16.24 21.00
CA GLY A 44 4.04 -16.56 20.69
C GLY A 44 4.68 -15.72 19.57
N ILE A 45 3.95 -14.78 18.97
CA ILE A 45 4.49 -13.76 18.05
C ILE A 45 5.05 -12.59 18.87
N ASP A 46 6.32 -12.23 18.65
CA ASP A 46 6.94 -11.09 19.34
C ASP A 46 6.66 -9.77 18.62
N ALA A 47 6.73 -9.78 17.28
CA ALA A 47 6.44 -8.63 16.46
C ALA A 47 5.74 -8.97 15.14
N ILE A 48 4.94 -8.04 14.63
CA ILE A 48 4.37 -8.03 13.29
C ILE A 48 4.83 -6.75 12.61
N MET A 49 5.54 -6.92 11.49
CA MET A 49 5.95 -5.85 10.58
C MET A 49 5.02 -5.92 9.37
N GLY A 50 3.99 -5.07 9.34
CA GLY A 50 2.90 -5.17 8.37
C GLY A 50 3.06 -4.27 7.14
N GLY A 51 2.03 -4.34 6.29
CA GLY A 51 1.94 -3.64 5.01
C GLY A 51 0.48 -3.47 4.57
N HIS A 52 0.22 -3.42 3.25
CA HIS A 52 -1.11 -3.29 2.61
C HIS A 52 -1.88 -1.99 2.86
N THR A 53 -2.06 -1.58 4.11
CA THR A 53 -2.87 -0.42 4.49
C THR A 53 -2.13 0.91 4.35
N HIS A 54 -0.81 0.87 4.15
CA HIS A 54 0.06 2.03 3.94
C HIS A 54 0.10 3.00 5.13
N ASP A 55 -0.23 2.52 6.34
CA ASP A 55 -0.15 3.32 7.56
C ASP A 55 1.31 3.60 7.92
N ALA A 56 1.63 4.85 8.17
CA ALA A 56 2.88 5.24 8.82
C ALA A 56 2.61 5.27 10.32
N ILE A 57 3.23 4.35 11.07
CA ILE A 57 2.99 4.17 12.52
C ILE A 57 4.22 4.66 13.28
N PRO A 58 4.23 5.90 13.83
CA PRO A 58 5.42 6.44 14.50
C PRO A 58 5.77 5.72 15.80
N HIS A 59 4.77 5.12 16.44
CA HIS A 59 4.92 4.32 17.65
C HIS A 59 4.16 3.01 17.48
N PRO A 60 4.81 1.86 17.64
CA PRO A 60 4.17 0.57 17.39
C PRO A 60 3.05 0.33 18.40
N THR A 61 2.00 -0.34 17.96
CA THR A 61 0.90 -0.74 18.82
C THR A 61 1.27 -2.02 19.56
N ILE A 62 1.13 -2.01 20.89
CA ILE A 62 1.39 -3.19 21.72
C ILE A 62 0.08 -3.92 21.99
N VAL A 63 -0.10 -5.07 21.36
CA VAL A 63 -1.30 -5.90 21.50
C VAL A 63 -1.05 -6.95 22.58
N LYS A 64 -1.98 -7.07 23.54
CA LYS A 64 -1.94 -8.12 24.57
C LYS A 64 -2.79 -9.31 24.13
N ASN A 65 -2.31 -10.52 24.37
CA ASN A 65 -3.03 -11.77 24.14
C ASN A 65 -2.80 -12.75 25.30
N ALA A 66 -3.35 -13.97 25.20
CA ALA A 66 -3.25 -14.98 26.26
C ALA A 66 -1.80 -15.45 26.55
N GLY A 67 -0.87 -15.31 25.59
CA GLY A 67 0.52 -15.74 25.70
C GLY A 67 1.52 -14.62 25.98
N GLY A 68 1.08 -13.36 26.00
CA GLY A 68 1.97 -12.23 26.26
C GLY A 68 1.58 -10.96 25.49
N LYS A 69 2.57 -10.36 24.83
CA LYS A 69 2.41 -9.13 24.05
C LYS A 69 3.06 -9.29 22.69
N THR A 70 2.49 -8.62 21.69
CA THR A 70 3.01 -8.55 20.33
C THR A 70 3.14 -7.09 19.91
N ILE A 71 4.28 -6.72 19.34
CA ILE A 71 4.56 -5.38 18.79
C ILE A 71 4.03 -5.34 17.36
N VAL A 72 3.15 -4.42 16.99
CA VAL A 72 2.59 -4.32 15.62
C VAL A 72 2.87 -2.94 15.04
N THR A 73 3.43 -2.89 13.83
CA THR A 73 3.75 -1.62 13.16
C THR A 73 3.77 -1.74 11.64
N ASN A 74 3.58 -0.60 10.96
CA ASN A 74 3.71 -0.42 9.51
C ASN A 74 4.60 0.80 9.22
N ALA A 75 5.33 0.76 8.10
CA ALA A 75 6.29 1.80 7.69
C ALA A 75 5.78 2.69 6.54
N GLY A 76 4.46 2.86 6.40
CA GLY A 76 3.86 3.67 5.35
C GLY A 76 3.96 3.01 3.96
N SER A 77 4.25 3.83 2.95
CA SER A 77 4.34 3.43 1.55
C SER A 77 5.32 4.30 0.77
N ASN A 78 5.61 3.92 -0.48
CA ASN A 78 6.52 4.62 -1.39
C ASN A 78 7.92 4.88 -0.78
N THR A 79 8.35 4.03 0.15
CA THR A 79 9.62 4.17 0.86
C THR A 79 9.78 5.53 1.57
N LYS A 80 8.67 6.20 1.89
CA LYS A 80 8.70 7.49 2.63
C LYS A 80 9.31 7.33 4.02
N TYR A 81 9.23 6.13 4.59
CA TYR A 81 9.79 5.80 5.88
C TYR A 81 10.51 4.46 5.87
N LEU A 82 11.50 4.32 6.74
CA LEU A 82 12.15 3.08 7.12
C LEU A 82 11.81 2.77 8.58
N GLY A 83 11.08 1.67 8.83
CA GLY A 83 10.82 1.18 10.18
C GLY A 83 12.01 0.37 10.70
N VAL A 84 12.57 0.77 11.83
CA VAL A 84 13.67 0.09 12.53
C VAL A 84 13.17 -0.38 13.89
N LEU A 85 13.21 -1.69 14.12
CA LEU A 85 12.81 -2.31 15.38
C LEU A 85 14.01 -3.07 15.96
N ASP A 86 14.63 -2.49 16.98
CA ASP A 86 15.69 -3.13 17.76
C ASP A 86 15.06 -3.91 18.91
N MET A 87 15.38 -5.19 19.06
CA MET A 87 14.83 -6.05 20.11
C MET A 87 15.94 -6.70 20.93
N ASP A 88 15.82 -6.65 22.26
CA ASP A 88 16.75 -7.29 23.18
C ASP A 88 16.14 -8.59 23.74
N PHE A 89 16.75 -9.73 23.42
CA PHE A 89 16.31 -11.06 23.85
C PHE A 89 17.28 -11.67 24.85
N LYS A 90 16.72 -12.25 25.92
CA LYS A 90 17.47 -13.03 26.90
C LYS A 90 16.71 -14.29 27.28
N ASN A 91 17.35 -15.45 27.10
CA ASN A 91 16.77 -16.77 27.39
C ASN A 91 15.40 -16.97 26.72
N GLY A 92 15.30 -16.72 25.42
CA GLY A 92 14.07 -16.86 24.64
C GLY A 92 12.95 -15.88 24.98
N LYS A 93 13.22 -14.77 25.68
CA LYS A 93 12.23 -13.76 26.05
C LYS A 93 12.68 -12.35 25.72
N LEU A 94 11.80 -11.58 25.10
CA LEU A 94 11.98 -10.15 24.87
C LEU A 94 12.06 -9.41 26.21
N GLN A 95 13.15 -8.68 26.43
CA GLN A 95 13.37 -7.86 27.63
C GLN A 95 12.94 -6.42 27.40
N ASP A 96 13.36 -5.85 26.26
CA ASP A 96 13.09 -4.47 25.86
C ASP A 96 13.14 -4.34 24.33
N PHE A 97 12.61 -3.24 23.80
CA PHE A 97 12.73 -2.91 22.38
C PHE A 97 12.82 -1.40 22.17
N LYS A 98 13.41 -1.00 21.04
CA LYS A 98 13.38 0.37 20.55
C LYS A 98 12.83 0.40 19.14
N TYR A 99 12.02 1.41 18.85
CA TYR A 99 11.45 1.59 17.54
C TYR A 99 11.68 3.00 17.01
N HIS A 100 12.09 3.07 15.74
CA HIS A 100 12.23 4.32 15.00
C HIS A 100 11.53 4.19 13.64
N LEU A 101 10.67 5.17 13.32
CA LEU A 101 10.16 5.37 11.97
C LEU A 101 10.95 6.51 11.34
N LEU A 102 11.96 6.17 10.54
CA LEU A 102 12.90 7.14 9.98
C LEU A 102 12.36 7.67 8.65
N PRO A 103 12.08 8.98 8.51
CA PRO A 103 11.69 9.54 7.22
C PRO A 103 12.86 9.50 6.23
N VAL A 104 12.57 9.10 5.00
CA VAL A 104 13.56 9.03 3.90
C VAL A 104 13.45 10.31 3.08
N PHE A 105 14.37 11.24 3.32
CA PHE A 105 14.51 12.45 2.50
C PHE A 105 15.70 12.28 1.55
N ALA A 106 15.41 11.94 0.29
CA ALA A 106 16.44 11.58 -0.70
C ALA A 106 17.49 12.69 -0.91
N ASP A 107 17.10 13.96 -0.84
CA ASP A 107 18.01 15.10 -1.00
C ASP A 107 19.13 15.19 0.08
N PHE A 108 18.98 14.45 1.18
CA PHE A 108 19.95 14.41 2.28
C PHE A 108 20.73 13.08 2.36
N ILE A 109 20.56 12.19 1.39
CA ILE A 109 21.15 10.85 1.40
C ILE A 109 21.91 10.64 0.10
N GLU A 110 23.21 10.33 0.21
CA GLU A 110 24.03 9.97 -0.95
C GLU A 110 23.47 8.69 -1.61
N PRO A 111 23.15 8.72 -2.92
CA PRO A 111 22.67 7.52 -3.61
C PRO A 111 23.70 6.39 -3.59
N ASP A 112 23.23 5.18 -3.33
CA ASP A 112 24.07 3.99 -3.50
C ASP A 112 24.47 3.85 -4.98
N LYS A 113 25.78 3.70 -5.23
CA LYS A 113 26.32 3.71 -6.59
C LYS A 113 25.88 2.51 -7.42
N GLU A 114 25.75 1.34 -6.79
CA GLU A 114 25.35 0.12 -7.49
C GLU A 114 23.86 0.16 -7.85
N MET A 115 23.02 0.61 -6.91
CA MET A 115 21.59 0.82 -7.14
C MET A 115 21.33 1.89 -8.20
N GLN A 116 22.06 3.01 -8.15
CA GLN A 116 21.94 4.07 -9.15
C GLN A 116 22.32 3.55 -10.55
N ALA A 117 23.39 2.78 -10.66
CA ALA A 117 23.79 2.15 -11.93
C ALA A 117 22.72 1.16 -12.44
N LEU A 118 22.08 0.41 -11.55
CA LEU A 118 20.96 -0.47 -11.91
C LEU A 118 19.75 0.32 -12.41
N ILE A 119 19.35 1.38 -11.71
CA ILE A 119 18.24 2.25 -12.12
C ILE A 119 18.51 2.87 -13.49
N ASP A 120 19.70 3.43 -13.70
CA ASP A 120 20.09 4.00 -14.98
C ASP A 120 20.09 2.95 -16.09
N LYS A 121 20.57 1.74 -15.80
CA LYS A 121 20.52 0.62 -16.76
C LYS A 121 19.08 0.25 -17.13
N LEU A 122 18.16 0.21 -16.18
CA LEU A 122 16.76 -0.15 -16.42
C LEU A 122 16.01 0.95 -17.17
N LEU A 123 16.24 2.21 -16.82
CA LEU A 123 15.59 3.36 -17.47
C LEU A 123 16.12 3.59 -18.88
N ASN A 124 17.37 3.29 -19.19
CA ASN A 124 17.92 3.54 -20.54
C ASN A 124 17.59 2.46 -21.59
N GLN A 125 16.67 1.54 -21.30
CA GLN A 125 16.28 0.48 -22.24
C GLN A 125 15.20 0.93 -23.22
N ASP A 126 15.22 0.33 -24.41
CA ASP A 126 14.09 0.36 -25.33
C ASP A 126 13.18 -0.83 -25.06
N VAL A 127 11.89 -0.55 -24.84
CA VAL A 127 10.88 -1.56 -24.56
C VAL A 127 9.80 -1.52 -25.64
N THR A 128 9.25 -2.69 -25.98
CA THR A 128 8.12 -2.82 -26.90
C THR A 128 6.88 -3.20 -26.12
N PHE A 129 5.87 -2.32 -26.10
CA PHE A 129 4.58 -2.56 -25.48
C PHE A 129 3.47 -2.30 -26.50
N GLN A 130 2.55 -3.26 -26.66
CA GLN A 130 1.45 -3.19 -27.63
C GLN A 130 1.90 -2.79 -29.06
N GLY A 131 3.03 -3.33 -29.52
CA GLY A 131 3.58 -3.06 -30.85
C GLY A 131 4.29 -1.71 -31.02
N LYS A 132 4.42 -0.91 -29.96
CA LYS A 132 5.16 0.36 -29.97
C LYS A 132 6.47 0.22 -29.20
N THR A 133 7.58 0.56 -29.84
CA THR A 133 8.91 0.60 -29.20
C THR A 133 9.21 2.02 -28.73
N PHE A 134 9.63 2.16 -27.48
CA PHE A 134 10.06 3.45 -26.91
C PHE A 134 11.17 3.28 -25.88
N ASN A 135 11.99 4.31 -25.74
CA ASN A 135 12.97 4.38 -24.66
C ASN A 135 12.29 4.71 -23.33
N VAL A 136 12.54 3.92 -22.29
CA VAL A 136 11.87 4.04 -20.98
C VAL A 136 12.14 5.40 -20.35
N LYS A 137 13.40 5.85 -20.27
CA LYS A 137 13.78 7.13 -19.64
C LYS A 137 13.15 8.31 -20.34
N LYS A 138 13.14 8.29 -21.68
CA LYS A 138 12.53 9.37 -22.47
C LYS A 138 11.02 9.43 -22.23
N ARG A 139 10.34 8.27 -22.29
CA ARG A 139 8.89 8.20 -22.08
C ARG A 139 8.51 8.58 -20.65
N TYR A 140 9.21 8.04 -19.65
CA TYR A 140 8.97 8.32 -18.23
C TYR A 140 9.05 9.81 -17.89
N ASN A 141 10.01 10.53 -18.49
CA ASN A 141 10.22 11.97 -18.25
C ASN A 141 9.42 12.90 -19.19
N GLU A 142 8.59 12.36 -20.08
CA GLU A 142 7.77 13.16 -20.98
C GLU A 142 6.73 13.95 -20.18
N VAL A 143 6.76 15.29 -20.30
CA VAL A 143 5.74 16.16 -19.71
C VAL A 143 4.49 16.08 -20.57
N VAL A 144 3.37 15.71 -19.95
CA VAL A 144 2.08 15.50 -20.63
C VAL A 144 1.07 16.61 -20.31
N ALA A 145 1.22 17.27 -19.16
CA ALA A 145 0.37 18.38 -18.74
C ALA A 145 1.05 19.22 -17.64
N THR A 146 0.41 20.33 -17.27
CA THR A 146 0.79 21.15 -16.11
C THR A 146 -0.36 21.15 -15.11
N ASN A 147 -0.05 21.21 -13.81
CA ASN A 147 -1.06 21.32 -12.76
C ASN A 147 -0.93 22.67 -12.01
N ASP A 148 -2.04 23.23 -11.55
CA ASP A 148 -2.11 24.44 -10.72
C ASP A 148 -2.66 24.16 -9.31
N SER A 149 -2.92 22.89 -9.01
CA SER A 149 -3.65 22.42 -7.84
C SER A 149 -2.97 21.18 -7.26
N LEU A 150 -3.02 20.99 -5.95
CA LEU A 150 -2.46 19.79 -5.31
C LEU A 150 -3.13 18.53 -5.87
N LEU A 151 -2.35 17.66 -6.51
CA LEU A 151 -2.79 16.35 -6.96
C LEU A 151 -2.38 15.31 -5.95
N TYR A 152 -3.35 14.59 -5.38
CA TYR A 152 -3.08 13.52 -4.41
C TYR A 152 -4.01 12.33 -4.65
N ARG A 153 -3.47 11.13 -4.39
CA ARG A 153 -4.20 9.88 -4.55
C ARG A 153 -5.02 9.51 -3.32
N ARG A 154 -4.41 9.53 -2.15
CA ARG A 154 -4.98 8.84 -0.98
C ARG A 154 -6.09 9.66 -0.31
N GLY A 155 -7.25 9.04 -0.14
CA GLY A 155 -8.39 9.58 0.60
C GLY A 155 -9.57 8.61 0.53
N ASN A 156 -10.32 8.46 1.64
CA ASN A 156 -11.35 7.41 1.76
C ASN A 156 -12.51 7.53 0.77
N PHE A 157 -12.81 8.75 0.30
CA PHE A 157 -13.92 9.03 -0.62
C PHE A 157 -13.49 9.79 -1.87
N THR A 158 -12.32 10.43 -1.85
CA THR A 158 -11.87 11.31 -2.92
C THR A 158 -10.37 11.51 -2.89
N GLY A 159 -9.80 11.77 -4.07
CA GLY A 159 -8.45 12.28 -4.30
C GLY A 159 -8.47 13.11 -5.58
N SER A 160 -7.72 14.22 -5.63
CA SER A 160 -7.74 15.09 -6.81
C SER A 160 -7.12 14.43 -8.05
N TRP A 161 -6.24 13.44 -7.87
CA TRP A 161 -5.80 12.58 -8.97
C TRP A 161 -6.97 11.77 -9.55
N ASP A 162 -7.80 11.19 -8.69
CA ASP A 162 -8.95 10.39 -9.09
C ASP A 162 -10.00 11.23 -9.80
N GLN A 163 -10.28 12.44 -9.31
CA GLN A 163 -11.19 13.39 -9.98
C GLN A 163 -10.71 13.71 -11.40
N LEU A 164 -9.41 13.98 -11.57
CA LEU A 164 -8.82 14.25 -12.88
C LEU A 164 -8.95 13.04 -13.82
N ILE A 165 -8.65 11.83 -13.33
CA ILE A 165 -8.74 10.59 -14.10
C ILE A 165 -10.19 10.29 -14.49
N CYS A 166 -11.12 10.37 -13.54
CA CYS A 166 -12.54 10.12 -13.77
C CYS A 166 -13.11 11.10 -14.80
N GLN A 167 -12.79 12.39 -14.68
CA GLN A 167 -13.22 13.40 -15.66
C GLN A 167 -12.66 13.12 -17.05
N ALA A 168 -11.38 12.77 -17.18
CA ALA A 168 -10.80 12.43 -18.47
C ALA A 168 -11.45 11.18 -19.11
N ILE A 169 -11.83 10.18 -18.30
CA ILE A 169 -12.55 8.99 -18.76
C ILE A 169 -13.95 9.37 -19.26
N ILE A 170 -14.67 10.22 -18.51
CA ILE A 170 -15.98 10.78 -18.90
C ILE A 170 -15.89 11.48 -20.25
N ASP A 171 -14.97 12.43 -20.38
CA ASP A 171 -14.81 13.25 -21.59
C ASP A 171 -14.43 12.41 -22.81
N GLN A 172 -13.61 11.37 -22.62
CA GLN A 172 -13.11 10.52 -23.71
C GLN A 172 -14.12 9.45 -24.17
N ASN A 173 -15.05 9.03 -23.31
CA ASN A 173 -15.95 7.91 -23.56
C ASN A 173 -17.43 8.30 -23.61
N ASP A 174 -17.77 9.57 -23.40
CA ASP A 174 -19.15 10.09 -23.41
C ASP A 174 -20.05 9.33 -22.42
N CYS A 175 -19.61 9.22 -21.16
CA CYS A 175 -20.36 8.56 -20.09
C CYS A 175 -20.73 9.53 -18.96
N GLU A 176 -21.82 9.24 -18.22
CA GLU A 176 -22.34 10.13 -17.18
C GLU A 176 -21.59 10.01 -15.84
N ILE A 177 -21.01 8.83 -15.57
CA ILE A 177 -20.34 8.48 -14.32
C ILE A 177 -19.08 7.68 -14.66
N SER A 178 -18.00 7.90 -13.90
CA SER A 178 -16.79 7.08 -13.92
C SER A 178 -16.48 6.58 -12.51
N PHE A 179 -15.93 5.37 -12.42
CA PHE A 179 -15.49 4.78 -11.16
C PHE A 179 -13.97 4.59 -11.23
N SER A 180 -13.25 5.08 -10.23
CA SER A 180 -11.82 4.84 -10.10
C SER A 180 -11.58 3.73 -9.07
N PRO A 181 -10.62 2.81 -9.30
CA PRO A 181 -10.29 1.80 -8.31
C PRO A 181 -9.75 2.45 -7.03
N GLY A 182 -10.23 1.96 -5.89
CA GLY A 182 -9.86 2.37 -4.54
C GLY A 182 -8.42 2.11 -4.10
N VAL A 183 -7.44 2.08 -5.02
CA VAL A 183 -6.05 1.76 -4.68
C VAL A 183 -5.39 2.86 -3.87
N ARG A 184 -4.55 2.43 -2.91
CA ARG A 184 -3.81 3.29 -1.98
C ARG A 184 -2.41 3.66 -2.47
N TRP A 185 -1.88 2.97 -3.48
CA TRP A 185 -0.62 3.34 -4.12
C TRP A 185 -0.85 4.50 -5.09
N GLY A 186 0.13 5.39 -5.16
CA GLY A 186 0.09 6.64 -5.89
C GLY A 186 1.09 7.63 -5.31
N THR A 187 1.31 8.73 -6.01
CA THR A 187 2.15 9.84 -5.54
C THR A 187 1.32 11.11 -5.39
N SER A 188 1.98 12.24 -5.21
CA SER A 188 1.33 13.54 -5.13
C SER A 188 2.20 14.57 -5.83
N LEU A 189 1.56 15.50 -6.53
CA LEU A 189 2.22 16.62 -7.18
C LEU A 189 1.74 17.91 -6.54
N ILE A 190 2.68 18.81 -6.24
CA ILE A 190 2.34 20.13 -5.71
C ILE A 190 1.95 21.08 -6.85
N PRO A 191 1.17 22.14 -6.56
CA PRO A 191 0.82 23.17 -7.53
C PRO A 191 2.04 23.68 -8.31
N GLY A 192 1.94 23.68 -9.64
CA GLY A 192 2.97 24.18 -10.55
C GLY A 192 3.97 23.12 -11.03
N GLU A 193 3.97 21.91 -10.46
CA GLU A 193 4.79 20.82 -11.00
C GLU A 193 4.26 20.33 -12.37
N PRO A 194 5.13 20.02 -13.34
CA PRO A 194 4.70 19.39 -14.57
C PRO A 194 4.24 17.96 -14.27
N ILE A 195 3.12 17.55 -14.86
CA ILE A 195 2.69 16.16 -14.86
C ILE A 195 3.52 15.43 -15.92
N LYS A 196 4.33 14.45 -15.51
CA LYS A 196 5.06 13.57 -16.43
C LYS A 196 4.29 12.27 -16.65
N TYR A 197 4.61 11.57 -17.72
CA TYR A 197 4.09 10.23 -17.98
C TYR A 197 4.42 9.26 -16.83
N GLY A 198 5.61 9.38 -16.22
CA GLY A 198 6.00 8.62 -15.05
C GLY A 198 5.04 8.81 -13.87
N ASP A 199 4.59 10.05 -13.63
CA ASP A 199 3.62 10.37 -12.57
C ASP A 199 2.26 9.75 -12.89
N LEU A 200 1.81 9.80 -14.15
CA LEU A 200 0.58 9.07 -14.55
C LEU A 200 0.71 7.56 -14.27
N MET A 201 1.87 6.96 -14.55
CA MET A 201 2.08 5.54 -14.28
C MET A 201 2.08 5.23 -12.78
N THR A 202 2.37 6.20 -11.89
CA THR A 202 2.18 5.98 -10.45
C THR A 202 0.72 5.95 -10.05
N GLU A 203 -0.21 6.39 -10.89
CA GLU A 203 -1.65 6.39 -10.60
C GLU A 203 -2.41 5.29 -11.35
N VAL A 204 -2.00 4.95 -12.57
CA VAL A 204 -2.72 4.00 -13.46
C VAL A 204 -1.88 2.83 -13.98
N GLY A 205 -0.70 2.58 -13.39
CA GLY A 205 0.25 1.53 -13.79
C GLY A 205 -0.19 0.08 -13.49
N LEU A 206 -1.44 -0.27 -13.80
CA LEU A 206 -1.99 -1.62 -13.67
C LEU A 206 -1.55 -2.51 -14.83
N THR A 207 -1.34 -3.80 -14.59
CA THR A 207 -1.07 -4.80 -15.65
C THR A 207 -2.31 -5.10 -16.50
N TYR A 208 -3.49 -4.70 -16.04
CA TYR A 208 -4.79 -4.79 -16.72
C TYR A 208 -5.43 -3.39 -16.83
N PRO A 209 -4.82 -2.42 -17.55
CA PRO A 209 -5.21 -1.00 -17.49
C PRO A 209 -6.42 -0.66 -18.38
N ASN A 210 -7.17 -1.66 -18.84
CA ASN A 210 -8.28 -1.45 -19.77
C ASN A 210 -9.42 -0.71 -19.08
N VAL A 211 -9.90 0.35 -19.72
CA VAL A 211 -11.14 1.04 -19.36
C VAL A 211 -12.30 0.37 -20.10
N THR A 212 -13.44 0.22 -19.42
CA THR A 212 -14.66 -0.35 -20.01
C THR A 212 -15.84 0.58 -19.79
N VAL A 213 -16.75 0.64 -20.76
CA VAL A 213 -18.00 1.39 -20.69
C VAL A 213 -19.14 0.39 -20.62
N ASN A 214 -20.00 0.52 -19.61
CA ASN A 214 -21.12 -0.38 -19.38
C ASN A 214 -22.35 0.43 -18.98
N GLU A 215 -23.54 -0.09 -19.26
CA GLU A 215 -24.81 0.48 -18.79
C GLU A 215 -25.19 -0.12 -17.43
N PHE A 216 -25.56 0.73 -16.48
CA PHE A 216 -26.03 0.34 -15.16
C PHE A 216 -27.32 1.08 -14.80
N THR A 217 -28.23 0.40 -14.08
CA THR A 217 -29.36 1.06 -13.44
C THR A 217 -28.89 1.80 -12.18
N GLY A 218 -29.65 2.82 -11.74
CA GLY A 218 -29.37 3.50 -10.48
C GLY A 218 -29.37 2.56 -9.26
N GLU A 219 -30.17 1.49 -9.29
CA GLU A 219 -30.17 0.45 -8.25
C GLU A 219 -28.87 -0.35 -8.24
N GLN A 220 -28.31 -0.70 -9.41
CA GLN A 220 -27.02 -1.38 -9.50
C GLN A 220 -25.89 -0.49 -9.00
N ILE A 221 -25.88 0.79 -9.37
CA ILE A 221 -24.91 1.77 -8.88
C ILE A 221 -24.97 1.85 -7.36
N LYS A 222 -26.17 2.00 -6.79
CA LYS A 222 -26.36 2.01 -5.34
C LYS A 222 -25.83 0.74 -4.70
N GLY A 223 -26.15 -0.42 -5.26
CA GLY A 223 -25.68 -1.72 -4.75
C GLY A 223 -24.15 -1.83 -4.71
N ILE A 224 -23.47 -1.36 -5.77
CA ILE A 224 -21.99 -1.32 -5.82
C ILE A 224 -21.43 -0.44 -4.69
N LEU A 225 -22.00 0.74 -4.48
CA LEU A 225 -21.54 1.65 -3.43
C LEU A 225 -21.76 1.08 -2.02
N GLU A 226 -22.91 0.47 -1.77
CA GLU A 226 -23.21 -0.17 -0.48
C GLU A 226 -22.27 -1.35 -0.21
N ASP A 227 -21.99 -2.19 -1.22
CA ASP A 227 -21.06 -3.33 -1.08
C ASP A 227 -19.63 -2.87 -0.75
N VAL A 228 -19.16 -1.78 -1.38
CA VAL A 228 -17.88 -1.17 -1.06
C VAL A 228 -17.87 -0.61 0.37
N CYS A 229 -18.95 0.05 0.80
CA CYS A 229 -19.09 0.56 2.17
C CYS A 229 -19.09 -0.58 3.21
N ASP A 230 -19.84 -1.65 2.97
CA ASP A 230 -19.91 -2.82 3.85
C ASP A 230 -18.55 -3.52 4.00
N ASN A 231 -17.69 -3.42 2.99
CA ASN A 231 -16.31 -3.89 3.07
C ASN A 231 -15.41 -2.94 3.86
N ILE A 232 -15.33 -1.67 3.46
CA ILE A 232 -14.38 -0.70 4.01
C ILE A 232 -14.69 -0.40 5.49
N PHE A 233 -15.97 -0.30 5.83
CA PHE A 233 -16.42 0.07 7.16
C PHE A 233 -16.88 -1.13 8.00
N ASN A 234 -16.52 -2.35 7.58
CA ASN A 234 -16.84 -3.53 8.35
C ASN A 234 -16.26 -3.43 9.76
N LYS A 235 -17.07 -3.74 10.77
CA LYS A 235 -16.63 -3.69 12.17
C LYS A 235 -15.62 -4.79 12.51
N ASP A 236 -15.64 -5.87 11.77
CA ASP A 236 -14.68 -6.95 11.93
C ASP A 236 -13.55 -6.79 10.89
N PRO A 237 -12.31 -6.53 11.34
CA PRO A 237 -11.14 -6.40 10.47
C PRO A 237 -10.94 -7.55 9.47
N TYR A 238 -11.32 -8.79 9.80
CA TYR A 238 -11.12 -9.93 8.89
C TYR A 238 -12.02 -9.91 7.66
N TYR A 239 -13.04 -9.05 7.64
CA TYR A 239 -13.89 -8.81 6.49
C TYR A 239 -13.50 -7.55 5.71
N GLN A 240 -12.55 -6.76 6.21
CA GLN A 240 -12.00 -5.62 5.48
C GLN A 240 -10.98 -6.13 4.47
N HIS A 241 -11.22 -5.88 3.18
CA HIS A 241 -10.27 -6.26 2.12
C HIS A 241 -9.27 -5.13 1.80
N GLY A 242 -9.47 -3.95 2.38
CA GLY A 242 -8.67 -2.76 2.11
C GLY A 242 -9.05 -2.06 0.80
N GLY A 243 -8.44 -0.90 0.60
CA GLY A 243 -8.83 0.07 -0.42
C GLY A 243 -9.61 1.24 0.15
N ASP A 244 -9.93 2.18 -0.74
CA ASP A 244 -10.70 3.40 -0.50
C ASP A 244 -11.93 3.39 -1.43
N MET A 245 -12.97 4.19 -1.15
CA MET A 245 -14.08 4.40 -2.09
C MET A 245 -13.75 5.61 -2.96
N LYS A 246 -13.78 5.47 -4.29
CA LYS A 246 -13.41 6.58 -5.19
C LYS A 246 -14.36 6.69 -6.38
N LEU A 247 -14.95 7.86 -6.50
CA LEU A 247 -15.87 8.28 -7.56
C LEU A 247 -15.30 9.53 -8.21
#